data_AF-A0A660RPZ8-F1
#
_entry.id   AF-A0A660RPZ8-F1
#
_cell.length_a   1.000
_cell.length_b   1.000
_cell.length_c   1.000
_cell.angle_alpha   90.00
_cell.angle_beta   90.00
_cell.angle_gamma   90.00
#
_symmetry.space_group_name_H-M   'P 1'
#
loop_
_entity.id
_entity.type
_entity.pdbx_description
1 polymer ?
#
loop_
_entity_poly.entity_id
_entity_poly.type
_entity_poly.pdbx_seq_one_letter_code
_entity_poly.pdbx_strand_id
1 'polypeptide(L)'
;MNWDLIALVIFYGLLLLIFLIYRKKFVVQSKIFVLYKTKIGLKLMDRVAKYCPKFMRFLGYIGVVVGFGGMAFIFYFLVKETFKFVIKVSPNPPLAPVLPGVPIAGAPQLHLGFWHWIIAIFLVALVHEFSHGLFARVHKIKVTNSGFAFLGPILAAFVEPDEEQLKKAGLKKQLTVYAAVPYAN
;
A
#
# COMPACT_ATOMS: atom_id res chain seq x y z
N MET A 1 -4.80 31.66 7.30
CA MET A 1 -5.72 30.54 7.55
C MET A 1 -5.07 29.28 7.00
N ASN A 2 -4.87 28.24 7.82
CA ASN A 2 -4.14 27.06 7.38
C ASN A 2 -5.07 26.13 6.60
N TRP A 3 -5.08 26.26 5.28
CA TRP A 3 -5.97 25.53 4.36
C TRP A 3 -5.87 24.01 4.52
N ASP A 4 -4.69 23.49 4.89
CA ASP A 4 -4.47 22.07 5.16
C ASP A 4 -5.24 21.58 6.40
N LEU A 5 -5.34 22.40 7.46
CA LEU A 5 -6.12 22.05 8.65
C LEU A 5 -7.63 22.04 8.35
N ILE A 6 -8.10 22.98 7.52
CA ILE A 6 -9.51 23.01 7.08
C ILE A 6 -9.82 21.77 6.24
N ALA A 7 -8.95 21.45 5.27
CA ALA A 7 -9.09 20.26 4.43
C ALA A 7 -9.11 18.98 5.27
N LEU A 8 -8.23 18.89 6.27
CA LEU A 8 -8.17 17.77 7.20
C LEU A 8 -9.47 17.61 8.00
N VAL A 9 -10.00 18.71 8.56
CA VAL A 9 -11.26 18.68 9.33
C VAL A 9 -12.44 18.30 8.44
N ILE A 10 -12.53 18.84 7.22
CA ILE A 10 -13.58 18.51 6.25
C ILE A 10 -13.49 17.02 5.87
N PHE A 11 -12.30 16.54 5.55
CA PHE A 11 -12.08 15.14 5.16
C PHE A 11 -12.50 14.18 6.27
N TYR A 12 -12.09 14.42 7.53
CA TYR A 12 -12.52 13.56 8.64
C TYR A 12 -13.99 13.72 8.99
N GLY A 13 -14.56 14.92 8.86
CA GLY A 13 -16.00 15.13 9.02
C GLY A 13 -16.80 14.28 8.03
N LEU A 14 -16.38 14.26 6.77
CA LEU A 14 -16.98 13.43 5.73
C LEU A 14 -16.77 11.94 5.98
N LEU A 15 -15.57 11.50 6.36
CA LEU A 15 -15.31 10.09 6.69
C LEU A 15 -16.15 9.61 7.88
N LEU A 16 -16.28 10.42 8.93
CA LEU A 16 -17.10 10.12 10.08
C LEU A 16 -18.58 10.03 9.69
N LEU A 17 -19.06 10.96 8.87
CA LEU A 17 -20.42 10.94 8.35
C LEU A 17 -20.70 9.68 7.51
N ILE A 18 -19.79 9.32 6.61
CA ILE A 18 -19.86 8.07 5.82
C ILE A 18 -19.87 6.86 6.74
N PHE A 19 -19.01 6.83 7.76
CA PHE A 19 -18.95 5.77 8.75
C PHE A 19 -20.28 5.62 9.50
N LEU A 20 -20.88 6.72 9.95
CA LEU A 20 -22.17 6.71 10.65
C LEU A 20 -23.32 6.23 9.73
N ILE A 21 -23.35 6.65 8.47
CA ILE A 21 -24.38 6.27 7.49
C ILE A 21 -24.26 4.77 7.13
N TYR A 22 -23.05 4.31 6.83
CA TYR A 22 -22.82 2.94 6.34
C TYR A 22 -22.34 1.97 7.41
N ARG A 23 -22.56 2.28 8.70
CA ARG A 23 -22.16 1.48 9.88
C ARG A 23 -22.38 -0.04 9.76
N LYS A 24 -23.42 -0.47 9.06
CA LYS A 24 -23.75 -1.91 8.88
C LYS A 24 -22.83 -2.65 7.88
N LYS A 25 -22.12 -1.92 7.01
CA LYS A 25 -21.20 -2.47 6.02
C LYS A 25 -19.74 -2.45 6.47
N PHE A 26 -19.44 -1.69 7.52
CA PHE A 26 -18.10 -1.63 8.08
C PHE A 26 -17.90 -2.78 9.06
N VAL A 27 -16.85 -3.57 8.81
CA VAL A 27 -16.41 -4.61 9.71
C VAL A 27 -15.25 -4.04 10.51
N VAL A 28 -15.44 -3.85 11.81
CA VAL A 28 -14.37 -3.42 12.70
C VAL A 28 -13.53 -4.65 13.06
N GLN A 29 -12.31 -4.71 12.55
CA GLN A 29 -11.31 -5.69 12.99
C GLN A 29 -10.40 -5.04 14.04
N SER A 30 -10.19 -5.72 15.17
CA SER A 30 -9.24 -5.32 16.21
C SER A 30 -9.42 -3.88 16.77
N LYS A 31 -10.67 -3.41 16.89
CA LYS A 31 -11.09 -2.12 17.49
C LYS A 31 -10.61 -0.83 16.80
N ILE A 32 -9.55 -0.86 15.99
CA ILE A 32 -8.95 0.33 15.35
C ILE A 32 -9.01 0.24 13.82
N PHE A 33 -9.06 -0.96 13.24
CA PHE A 33 -9.16 -1.15 11.80
C PHE A 33 -10.61 -1.24 11.37
N VAL A 34 -11.03 -0.30 10.54
CA VAL A 34 -12.36 -0.30 9.95
C VAL A 34 -12.23 -0.72 8.49
N LEU A 35 -12.80 -1.88 8.13
CA LEU A 35 -12.75 -2.42 6.77
C LEU A 35 -14.10 -2.22 6.10
N TYR A 36 -14.08 -1.58 4.94
CA TYR A 36 -15.21 -1.52 4.03
C TYR A 36 -15.05 -2.59 2.94
N LYS A 37 -15.63 -3.76 3.19
CA LYS A 37 -15.53 -4.90 2.26
C LYS A 37 -16.42 -4.68 1.04
N THR A 38 -15.83 -4.78 -0.14
CA THR A 38 -16.52 -4.68 -1.44
C THR A 38 -16.03 -5.76 -2.40
N LYS A 39 -16.49 -5.67 -3.66
CA LYS A 39 -16.00 -6.49 -4.78
C LYS A 39 -15.42 -5.61 -5.89
N ILE A 40 -15.06 -4.36 -5.57
CA ILE A 40 -14.57 -3.37 -6.53
C ILE A 40 -13.22 -3.83 -7.08
N GLY A 41 -13.04 -3.77 -8.40
CA GLY A 41 -11.78 -4.17 -9.04
C GLY A 41 -11.57 -5.68 -9.21
N LEU A 42 -12.35 -6.56 -8.57
CA LEU A 42 -12.18 -8.02 -8.72
C LEU A 42 -12.36 -8.48 -10.17
N LYS A 43 -13.40 -7.98 -10.87
CA LYS A 43 -13.62 -8.26 -12.29
C LYS A 43 -12.49 -7.73 -13.18
N LEU A 44 -11.89 -6.60 -12.80
CA LEU A 44 -10.76 -6.01 -13.52
C LEU A 44 -9.52 -6.89 -13.35
N MET A 45 -9.20 -7.30 -12.11
CA MET A 45 -8.12 -8.25 -11.83
C MET A 45 -8.30 -9.55 -12.64
N ASP A 46 -9.53 -10.09 -12.68
CA ASP A 46 -9.84 -11.28 -13.47
C ASP A 46 -9.61 -11.08 -14.97
N ARG A 47 -9.99 -9.92 -15.51
CA ARG A 47 -9.79 -9.60 -16.92
C ARG A 47 -8.31 -9.47 -17.25
N VAL A 48 -7.55 -8.72 -16.44
CA VAL A 48 -6.11 -8.49 -16.65
C VAL A 48 -5.33 -9.80 -16.49
N ALA A 49 -5.65 -10.61 -15.47
CA ALA A 49 -5.02 -11.91 -15.25
C ALA A 49 -5.25 -12.87 -16.42
N LYS A 50 -6.42 -12.82 -17.07
CA LYS A 50 -6.77 -13.66 -18.22
C LYS A 50 -6.17 -13.18 -19.53
N TYR A 51 -5.94 -11.88 -19.70
CA TYR A 51 -5.50 -11.31 -20.97
C TYR A 51 -4.13 -11.85 -21.39
N CYS A 52 -3.14 -11.88 -20.48
CA CYS A 52 -1.78 -12.33 -20.79
C CYS A 52 -1.11 -13.08 -19.61
N PRO A 53 -1.59 -14.29 -19.23
CA PRO A 53 -1.16 -14.96 -18.00
C PRO A 53 0.29 -15.44 -18.01
N LYS A 54 0.89 -15.64 -19.18
CA LYS A 54 2.33 -16.00 -19.29
C LYS A 54 3.22 -14.78 -19.02
N PHE A 55 2.90 -13.66 -19.65
CA PHE A 55 3.59 -12.39 -19.45
C PHE A 55 3.47 -11.91 -18.01
N MET A 56 2.26 -11.98 -17.43
CA MET A 56 2.06 -11.62 -16.02
C MET A 56 2.90 -12.51 -15.10
N ARG A 57 2.94 -13.83 -15.30
CA ARG A 57 3.82 -14.71 -14.49
C ARG A 57 5.30 -14.34 -14.61
N PHE A 58 5.76 -14.01 -15.81
CA PHE A 58 7.13 -13.56 -16.04
C PHE A 58 7.43 -12.27 -15.29
N LEU A 59 6.56 -11.25 -15.39
CA LEU A 59 6.67 -10.01 -14.61
C LEU A 59 6.68 -10.30 -13.09
N GLY A 60 5.89 -11.26 -12.63
CA GLY A 60 5.86 -11.67 -11.24
C GLY A 60 7.20 -12.23 -10.74
N TYR A 61 7.90 -13.01 -11.55
CA TYR A 61 9.23 -13.51 -11.20
C TYR A 61 10.29 -12.40 -11.22
N ILE A 62 10.20 -11.46 -12.17
CA ILE A 62 11.05 -10.26 -12.15
C ILE A 62 10.79 -9.47 -10.86
N GLY A 63 9.52 -9.28 -10.49
CA GLY A 63 9.12 -8.59 -9.26
C GLY A 63 9.72 -9.22 -8.00
N VAL A 64 9.81 -10.56 -7.94
CA VAL A 64 10.51 -11.27 -6.85
C VAL A 64 11.99 -10.89 -6.80
N VAL A 65 12.69 -10.93 -7.93
CA VAL A 65 14.12 -10.61 -7.99
C VAL A 65 14.38 -9.15 -7.64
N VAL A 66 13.61 -8.23 -8.23
CA VAL A 66 13.67 -6.79 -7.94
C VAL A 66 13.31 -6.52 -6.48
N GLY A 67 12.34 -7.24 -5.92
CA GLY A 67 11.95 -7.11 -4.52
C GLY A 67 13.06 -7.47 -3.55
N PHE A 68 13.70 -8.64 -3.74
CA PHE A 68 14.85 -9.02 -2.91
C PHE A 68 16.05 -8.10 -3.14
N GLY A 69 16.31 -7.69 -4.39
CA GLY A 69 17.38 -6.75 -4.72
C GLY A 69 17.15 -5.38 -4.07
N GLY A 70 15.93 -4.85 -4.15
CA GLY A 70 15.51 -3.60 -3.53
C GLY A 70 15.59 -3.67 -2.00
N MET A 71 15.19 -4.80 -1.41
CA MET A 71 15.33 -5.03 0.04
C MET A 71 16.80 -4.98 0.47
N ALA A 72 17.70 -5.67 -0.25
CA ALA A 72 19.13 -5.64 0.02
C ALA A 72 19.73 -4.23 -0.16
N PHE A 73 19.29 -3.52 -1.21
CA PHE A 73 19.71 -2.14 -1.48
C PHE A 73 19.29 -1.18 -0.37
N ILE A 74 18.01 -1.17 0.01
CA ILE A 74 17.48 -0.33 1.08
C ILE A 74 18.16 -0.66 2.41
N PHE A 75 18.36 -1.96 2.70
CA PHE A 75 19.06 -2.40 3.90
C PHE A 75 20.51 -1.90 3.96
N TYR A 76 21.25 -2.01 2.86
CA TYR A 76 22.60 -1.46 2.75
C TYR A 76 22.63 0.06 2.96
N PHE A 77 21.72 0.80 2.32
CA PHE A 77 21.60 2.25 2.48
C PHE A 77 21.27 2.64 3.92
N LEU A 78 20.31 1.96 4.55
CA LEU A 78 19.96 2.15 5.94
C LEU A 78 21.18 2.00 6.85
N VAL A 79 21.89 0.87 6.75
CA VAL A 79 23.09 0.60 7.56
C VAL A 79 24.14 1.68 7.34
N LYS A 80 24.45 2.01 6.07
CA LYS A 80 25.45 3.01 5.72
C LYS A 80 25.14 4.40 6.27
N GLU A 81 23.91 4.88 6.11
CA GLU A 81 23.51 6.21 6.57
C GLU A 81 23.33 6.27 8.08
N THR A 82 22.87 5.18 8.72
CA THR A 82 22.86 5.07 10.20
C THR A 82 24.27 5.16 10.78
N PHE A 83 25.25 4.44 10.22
CA PHE A 83 26.65 4.55 10.68
C PHE A 83 27.21 5.97 10.53
N LYS A 84 26.94 6.65 9.39
CA LYS A 84 27.34 8.04 9.21
C LYS A 84 26.67 8.98 10.21
N PHE A 85 25.38 8.81 10.46
CA PHE A 85 24.62 9.62 11.40
C PHE A 85 25.19 9.52 12.82
N VAL A 86 25.51 8.30 13.27
CA VAL A 86 26.07 8.05 14.60
C VAL A 86 27.51 8.56 14.74
N ILE A 87 28.36 8.40 13.71
CA ILE A 87 29.79 8.73 13.80
C ILE A 87 30.07 10.21 13.49
N LYS A 88 29.42 10.79 12.48
CA LYS A 88 29.71 12.16 12.00
C LYS A 88 28.70 13.21 12.50
N VAL A 89 27.73 12.83 13.33
CA VAL A 89 26.64 13.69 13.83
C VAL A 89 26.08 14.55 12.68
N SER A 90 25.38 13.89 11.75
CA SER A 90 24.68 14.58 10.67
C SER A 90 23.43 15.28 11.23
N PRO A 91 23.13 16.54 10.84
CA PRO A 91 21.95 17.26 11.32
C PRO A 91 20.64 16.72 10.72
N ASN A 92 20.71 15.94 9.64
CA ASN A 92 19.53 15.38 9.00
C ASN A 92 19.43 13.87 9.28
N PRO A 93 18.22 13.37 9.66
CA PRO A 93 18.01 11.95 9.84
C PRO A 93 18.11 11.22 8.48
N PRO A 94 18.60 9.96 8.46
CA PRO A 94 18.72 9.15 7.23
C PRO A 94 17.38 8.90 6.51
N LEU A 95 16.30 8.88 7.28
CA LEU A 95 14.93 8.71 6.81
C LEU A 95 14.02 9.66 7.59
N ALA A 96 13.08 10.27 6.88
CA ALA A 96 12.04 11.10 7.46
C ALA A 96 10.66 10.59 6.99
N PRO A 97 9.70 10.41 7.91
CA PRO A 97 8.32 10.12 7.52
C PRO A 97 7.76 11.26 6.65
N VAL A 98 7.04 10.90 5.59
CA VAL A 98 6.34 11.87 4.75
C VAL A 98 5.02 12.20 5.42
N LEU A 99 4.98 13.33 6.13
CA LEU A 99 3.79 13.81 6.85
C LEU A 99 3.13 14.97 6.08
N PRO A 100 1.80 15.07 6.10
CA PRO A 100 1.09 16.12 5.39
C PRO A 100 1.42 17.48 6.01
N GLY A 101 1.79 18.45 5.17
CA GLY A 101 2.08 19.81 5.60
C GLY A 101 3.43 20.00 6.34
N VAL A 102 4.21 18.94 6.53
CA VAL A 102 5.52 18.98 7.20
C VAL A 102 6.63 18.87 6.15
N PRO A 103 7.62 19.79 6.12
CA PRO A 103 8.77 19.66 5.23
C PRO A 103 9.56 18.39 5.51
N ILE A 104 9.94 17.67 4.46
CA ILE A 104 10.78 16.48 4.58
C ILE A 104 12.22 16.92 4.87
N ALA A 105 12.82 16.41 5.94
CA ALA A 105 14.22 16.68 6.26
C ALA A 105 15.12 16.21 5.10
N GLY A 106 16.00 17.10 4.61
CA GLY A 106 16.85 16.84 3.43
C GLY A 106 16.19 17.09 2.07
N ALA A 107 14.87 17.29 2.02
CA ALA A 107 14.13 17.65 0.80
C ALA A 107 13.02 18.68 1.10
N PRO A 108 13.36 19.88 1.62
CA PRO A 108 12.38 20.87 2.05
C PRO A 108 11.50 21.42 0.92
N GLN A 109 11.88 21.19 -0.35
CA GLN A 109 11.04 21.57 -1.50
C GLN A 109 9.87 20.59 -1.72
N LEU A 110 9.98 19.36 -1.20
CA LEU A 110 8.90 18.36 -1.21
C LEU A 110 7.97 18.62 -0.03
N HIS A 111 7.19 19.71 -0.12
CA HIS A 111 6.06 19.98 0.75
C HIS A 111 4.79 19.41 0.10
N LEU A 112 4.25 18.34 0.67
CA LEU A 112 2.97 17.79 0.24
C LEU A 112 1.86 18.37 1.12
N GLY A 113 1.07 19.28 0.54
CA GLY A 113 -0.19 19.70 1.16
C GLY A 113 -1.12 18.51 1.39
N PHE A 114 -2.12 18.67 2.25
CA PHE A 114 -2.96 17.57 2.75
C PHE A 114 -3.59 16.73 1.61
N TRP A 115 -4.14 17.39 0.60
CA TRP A 115 -4.77 16.73 -0.54
C TRP A 115 -3.78 15.95 -1.41
N HIS A 116 -2.60 16.51 -1.65
CA HIS A 116 -1.55 15.82 -2.41
C HIS A 116 -1.07 14.58 -1.65
N TRP A 117 -0.88 14.71 -0.33
CA TRP A 117 -0.47 13.63 0.54
C TRP A 117 -1.48 12.47 0.56
N ILE A 118 -2.77 12.75 0.78
CA ILE A 118 -3.79 11.70 0.85
C ILE A 118 -4.00 11.00 -0.50
N ILE A 119 -3.97 11.75 -1.61
CA ILE A 119 -4.10 11.19 -2.96
C ILE A 119 -2.89 10.31 -3.29
N ALA A 120 -1.67 10.77 -2.98
CA ALA A 120 -0.46 10.00 -3.24
C ALA A 120 -0.47 8.66 -2.49
N ILE A 121 -0.74 8.68 -1.17
CA ILE A 121 -0.80 7.45 -0.37
C ILE A 121 -1.92 6.52 -0.88
N PHE A 122 -3.08 7.08 -1.19
CA PHE A 122 -4.20 6.30 -1.70
C PHE A 122 -3.87 5.62 -3.03
N LEU A 123 -3.24 6.32 -3.98
CA LEU A 123 -2.85 5.76 -5.27
C LEU A 123 -1.79 4.67 -5.11
N VAL A 124 -0.76 4.90 -4.30
CA VAL A 124 0.27 3.90 -4.00
C VAL A 124 -0.37 2.66 -3.38
N ALA A 125 -1.21 2.82 -2.35
CA ALA A 125 -1.91 1.70 -1.71
C ALA A 125 -2.86 0.99 -2.68
N LEU A 126 -3.57 1.72 -3.55
CA LEU A 126 -4.46 1.15 -4.55
C LEU A 126 -3.69 0.25 -5.52
N VAL A 127 -2.57 0.73 -6.07
CA VAL A 127 -1.74 -0.02 -7.01
C VAL A 127 -1.06 -1.21 -6.33
N HIS A 128 -0.56 -1.03 -5.11
CA HIS A 128 0.04 -2.05 -4.28
C HIS A 128 -0.92 -3.25 -4.06
N GLU A 129 -2.09 -2.97 -3.52
CA GLU A 129 -3.10 -3.97 -3.19
C GLU A 129 -3.71 -4.58 -4.45
N PHE A 130 -3.93 -3.78 -5.50
CA PHE A 130 -4.36 -4.29 -6.79
C PHE A 130 -3.36 -5.30 -7.35
N SER A 131 -2.05 -5.04 -7.21
CA SER A 131 -1.00 -5.95 -7.67
C SER A 131 -1.04 -7.27 -6.91
N HIS A 132 -1.14 -7.25 -5.58
CA HIS A 132 -1.35 -8.48 -4.79
C HIS A 132 -2.54 -9.29 -5.30
N GLY A 133 -3.68 -8.65 -5.54
CA GLY A 133 -4.88 -9.30 -6.08
C GLY A 133 -4.71 -9.84 -7.49
N LEU A 134 -4.09 -9.07 -8.37
CA LEU A 134 -3.83 -9.47 -9.74
C LEU A 134 -2.96 -10.73 -9.80
N PHE A 135 -1.83 -10.74 -9.07
CA PHE A 135 -0.91 -11.88 -9.06
C PHE A 135 -1.52 -13.11 -8.37
N ALA A 136 -2.37 -12.92 -7.35
CA ALA A 136 -3.17 -14.00 -6.81
C ALA A 136 -4.07 -14.63 -7.88
N ARG A 137 -4.81 -13.80 -8.66
CA ARG A 137 -5.66 -14.26 -9.75
C ARG A 137 -4.87 -14.94 -10.88
N VAL A 138 -3.70 -14.43 -11.23
CA VAL A 138 -2.79 -15.05 -12.23
C VAL A 138 -2.38 -16.46 -11.81
N HIS A 139 -2.17 -16.69 -10.51
CA HIS A 139 -1.85 -18.00 -9.95
C HIS A 139 -3.07 -18.87 -9.61
N LYS A 140 -4.27 -18.45 -10.02
CA LYS A 140 -5.56 -19.11 -9.76
C LYS A 140 -5.91 -19.20 -8.26
N ILE A 141 -5.38 -18.28 -7.46
CA ILE A 141 -5.75 -18.12 -6.05
C ILE A 141 -6.95 -17.19 -6.01
N LYS A 142 -8.01 -17.62 -5.33
CA LYS A 142 -9.24 -16.85 -5.21
C LYS A 142 -8.97 -15.58 -4.40
N VAL A 143 -9.50 -14.44 -4.84
CA VAL A 143 -9.58 -13.22 -4.04
C VAL A 143 -11.02 -13.04 -3.63
N THR A 144 -11.29 -13.11 -2.32
CA THR A 144 -12.65 -13.15 -1.79
C THR A 144 -13.28 -11.76 -1.75
N ASN A 145 -12.53 -10.77 -1.26
CA ASN A 145 -12.96 -9.39 -1.12
C ASN A 145 -11.86 -8.42 -1.53
N SER A 146 -12.27 -7.18 -1.80
CA SER A 146 -11.40 -6.02 -1.98
C SER A 146 -12.11 -4.78 -1.46
N GLY A 147 -11.41 -3.70 -1.17
CA GLY A 147 -12.08 -2.48 -0.76
C GLY A 147 -11.15 -1.49 -0.12
N PHE A 148 -11.67 -0.81 0.90
CA PHE A 148 -10.95 0.25 1.60
C PHE A 148 -10.78 -0.12 3.07
N ALA A 149 -9.60 0.15 3.60
CA ALA A 149 -9.26 0.04 4.99
C ALA A 149 -9.02 1.45 5.55
N PHE A 150 -9.50 1.68 6.77
CA PHE A 150 -9.32 2.93 7.47
C PHE A 150 -8.59 2.64 8.79
N LEU A 151 -7.42 3.24 8.95
CA LEU A 151 -6.65 3.21 10.19
C LEU A 151 -6.57 4.63 10.74
N GLY A 152 -7.60 5.02 11.51
CA GLY A 152 -7.79 6.40 11.95
C GLY A 152 -7.78 7.36 10.76
N PRO A 153 -6.74 8.23 10.62
CA PRO A 153 -6.66 9.19 9.53
C PRO A 153 -6.30 8.61 8.15
N ILE A 154 -5.74 7.41 8.10
CA ILE A 154 -5.14 6.86 6.89
C ILE A 154 -6.17 6.04 6.11
N LEU A 155 -6.39 6.44 4.85
CA LEU A 155 -7.14 5.67 3.88
C LEU A 155 -6.20 4.72 3.14
N ALA A 156 -6.50 3.42 3.18
CA ALA A 156 -5.81 2.39 2.42
C ALA A 156 -6.78 1.63 1.54
N ALA A 157 -6.29 1.08 0.43
CA ALA A 157 -6.99 -0.01 -0.26
C ALA A 157 -6.67 -1.33 0.45
N PHE A 158 -7.44 -2.39 0.18
CA PHE A 158 -7.04 -3.74 0.54
C PHE A 158 -7.59 -4.77 -0.43
N VAL A 159 -6.92 -5.91 -0.49
CA VAL A 159 -7.36 -7.12 -1.20
C VAL A 159 -7.21 -8.33 -0.28
N GLU A 160 -8.16 -9.27 -0.32
CA GLU A 160 -8.19 -10.46 0.54
C GLU A 160 -8.07 -11.75 -0.31
N PRO A 161 -6.83 -12.19 -0.64
CA PRO A 161 -6.59 -13.51 -1.20
C PRO A 161 -7.03 -14.61 -0.23
N ASP A 162 -7.47 -15.76 -0.76
CA ASP A 162 -7.80 -16.95 0.03
C ASP A 162 -6.53 -17.51 0.67
N GLU A 163 -6.41 -17.32 1.98
CA GLU A 163 -5.21 -17.69 2.74
C GLU A 163 -4.90 -19.18 2.67
N GLU A 164 -5.91 -20.05 2.69
CA GLU A 164 -5.69 -21.49 2.63
C GLU A 164 -5.11 -21.90 1.28
N GLN A 165 -5.66 -21.37 0.19
CA GLN A 165 -5.14 -21.60 -1.15
C GLN A 165 -3.73 -21.04 -1.32
N LEU A 166 -3.45 -19.86 -0.74
CA LEU A 166 -2.12 -19.27 -0.78
C LEU A 166 -1.10 -20.11 0.00
N LYS A 167 -1.45 -20.56 1.23
CA LYS A 167 -0.59 -21.43 2.05
C LYS A 167 -0.32 -22.78 1.40
N LYS A 168 -1.31 -23.36 0.71
CA LYS A 168 -1.16 -24.60 -0.06
C LYS A 168 -0.43 -24.42 -1.39
N ALA A 169 -0.26 -23.18 -1.87
CA ALA A 169 0.44 -22.90 -3.11
C ALA A 169 1.96 -23.09 -2.96
N GLY A 170 2.64 -23.54 -4.01
CA GLY A 170 4.09 -23.67 -3.99
C GLY A 170 4.81 -22.33 -3.78
N LEU A 171 6.01 -22.38 -3.19
CA LEU A 171 6.81 -21.22 -2.78
C LEU A 171 6.91 -20.12 -3.85
N LYS A 172 7.17 -20.49 -5.10
CA LYS A 172 7.28 -19.52 -6.20
C LYS A 172 6.01 -18.67 -6.37
N LYS A 173 4.83 -19.29 -6.24
CA LYS A 173 3.55 -18.58 -6.38
C LYS A 173 3.31 -17.67 -5.19
N GLN A 174 3.61 -18.13 -3.98
CA GLN A 174 3.52 -17.32 -2.76
C GLN A 174 4.42 -16.09 -2.88
N LEU A 175 5.69 -16.29 -3.23
CA LEU A 175 6.65 -15.21 -3.43
C LEU A 175 6.19 -14.24 -4.53
N THR A 176 5.65 -14.73 -5.64
CA THR A 176 5.09 -13.83 -6.67
C THR A 176 3.92 -13.00 -6.15
N VAL A 177 3.05 -13.55 -5.31
CA VAL A 177 1.96 -12.78 -4.70
C VAL A 177 2.50 -11.78 -3.70
N TYR A 178 3.43 -12.15 -2.81
CA TYR A 178 4.01 -11.24 -1.81
C TYR A 178 4.92 -10.17 -2.41
N ALA A 179 5.69 -10.52 -3.44
CA ALA A 179 6.58 -9.62 -4.17
C ALA A 179 5.92 -9.01 -5.40
N ALA A 180 4.59 -9.06 -5.51
CA ALA A 180 3.82 -8.31 -6.50
C ALA A 180 4.03 -6.79 -6.39
N VAL A 181 4.54 -6.35 -5.24
CA VAL A 181 4.56 -4.98 -4.72
C VAL A 181 5.81 -4.16 -5.05
N PRO A 182 7.05 -4.66 -4.92
CA PRO A 182 8.24 -3.81 -5.02
C PRO A 182 8.44 -3.20 -6.42
N TYR A 183 7.73 -3.70 -7.44
CA TYR A 183 7.73 -3.14 -8.79
C TYR A 183 6.62 -2.11 -9.03
N ALA A 184 5.54 -2.14 -8.23
CA ALA A 184 4.32 -1.39 -8.51
C ALA A 184 4.24 -0.04 -7.77
N ASN A 185 5.13 0.17 -6.79
CA ASN A 185 5.22 1.37 -5.94
C ASN A 185 6.41 2.26 -6.28
#